data_AF-A0A3R8YW77-F1
#
_entry.id   AF-A0A3R8YW77-F1
#
_cell.length_a   1.000
_cell.length_b   1.000
_cell.length_c   1.000
_cell.angle_alpha   90.00
_cell.angle_beta   90.00
_cell.angle_gamma   90.00
#
_symmetry.space_group_name_H-M   'P 1'
#
loop_
_entity.id
_entity.type
_entity.pdbx_description
1 polymer ?
#
loop_
_entity_poly.entity_id
_entity_poly.type
_entity_poly.pdbx_seq_one_letter_code
_entity_poly.pdbx_strand_id
1 'polypeptide(L)'
;MSLQNKIDFALIFNVLNANPNGDPLNGNRPRTDYDGFGEITDVCLKRKIRDRLQEVGESIFVQSDEKKTDGMTSLRNRAESDEFGLGKETFNSKKTAPDEAAKKCCEKWLDVRAFGQVFAFKGTGTDGVSIPIRGPVTIQSAFSIEPVSITSTQITKSVSGEGDGSKKSSDTMGMKHRVDKATYVAFGAMTPQLAEKTGFSDADAEKIKAVLVKLFEGDASSARPEGSMGISHLVWWQHGSKSGQYSSAKVHQSLRDHIEKGLPLETAALNDSLISALQGLEPEVIEGF
;
A
#
# COMPACT_ATOMS: atom_id res chain seq x y z
N MET A 1 22.63 6.43 6.22
CA MET A 1 23.07 5.68 5.02
C MET A 1 21.83 5.32 4.21
N SER A 2 21.88 5.43 2.88
CA SER A 2 20.76 5.06 2.00
C SER A 2 20.76 3.55 1.70
N LEU A 3 19.72 3.07 1.04
CA LEU A 3 19.58 1.68 0.57
C LEU A 3 20.80 1.25 -0.27
N GLN A 4 21.46 0.15 0.10
CA GLN A 4 22.69 -0.28 -0.57
C GLN A 4 22.42 -1.10 -1.82
N ASN A 5 21.37 -1.92 -1.82
CA ASN A 5 21.09 -2.85 -2.90
C ASN A 5 19.67 -2.69 -3.42
N LYS A 6 19.46 -2.91 -4.72
CA LYS A 6 18.12 -3.00 -5.27
C LYS A 6 17.38 -4.17 -4.65
N ILE A 7 16.09 -3.98 -4.42
CA ILE A 7 15.18 -5.03 -3.97
C ILE A 7 14.02 -5.10 -4.95
N ASP A 8 13.62 -6.31 -5.33
CA ASP A 8 12.33 -6.61 -5.92
C ASP A 8 11.53 -7.48 -4.94
N PHE A 9 10.22 -7.35 -4.94
CA PHE A 9 9.37 -8.18 -4.09
C PHE A 9 8.03 -8.47 -4.74
N ALA A 10 7.39 -9.55 -4.31
CA ALA A 10 6.04 -9.90 -4.70
C ALA A 10 5.22 -10.30 -3.46
N LEU A 11 3.99 -9.83 -3.39
CA LEU A 11 3.06 -10.12 -2.32
C LEU A 11 1.94 -11.01 -2.87
N ILE A 12 1.83 -12.22 -2.33
CA ILE A 12 0.78 -13.19 -2.66
C ILE A 12 -0.19 -13.23 -1.49
N PHE A 13 -1.47 -13.06 -1.76
CA PHE A 13 -2.47 -13.05 -0.69
C PHE A 13 -3.84 -13.52 -1.13
N ASN A 14 -4.59 -14.03 -0.17
CA ASN A 14 -5.88 -14.66 -0.41
C ASN A 14 -7.00 -13.76 0.08
N VAL A 15 -8.12 -13.80 -0.64
CA VAL A 15 -9.38 -13.14 -0.30
C VAL A 15 -10.48 -14.19 -0.32
N LEU A 16 -11.29 -14.25 0.74
CA LEU A 16 -12.41 -15.17 0.90
C LEU A 16 -13.61 -14.40 1.45
N ASN A 17 -14.68 -14.29 0.66
CA ASN A 17 -15.92 -13.59 1.03
C ASN A 17 -15.73 -12.13 1.50
N ALA A 18 -14.78 -11.40 0.90
CA ALA A 18 -14.45 -10.02 1.26
C ALA A 18 -14.54 -9.06 0.07
N ASN A 19 -14.62 -7.76 0.35
CA ASN A 19 -14.39 -6.71 -0.63
C ASN A 19 -13.01 -6.08 -0.42
N PRO A 20 -11.98 -6.54 -1.14
CA PRO A 20 -10.61 -6.11 -0.86
C PRO A 20 -10.39 -4.65 -1.32
N ASN A 21 -11.00 -4.25 -2.43
CA ASN A 21 -10.97 -2.88 -2.93
C ASN A 21 -12.23 -2.57 -3.74
N GLY A 22 -13.14 -1.81 -3.14
CA GLY A 22 -14.36 -1.37 -3.81
C GLY A 22 -14.10 -0.23 -4.80
N ASP A 23 -14.90 -0.21 -5.87
CA ASP A 23 -14.91 0.84 -6.88
C ASP A 23 -15.97 1.91 -6.55
N PRO A 24 -15.57 3.15 -6.21
CA PRO A 24 -16.52 4.22 -5.92
C PRO A 24 -17.38 4.60 -7.12
N LEU A 25 -16.96 4.30 -8.35
CA LEU A 25 -17.75 4.57 -9.57
C LEU A 25 -18.76 3.46 -9.89
N ASN A 26 -18.62 2.28 -9.26
CA ASN A 26 -19.47 1.12 -9.51
C ASN A 26 -20.15 0.63 -8.23
N GLY A 27 -20.69 1.57 -7.44
CA GLY A 27 -21.48 1.25 -6.24
C GLY A 27 -20.70 0.46 -5.17
N ASN A 28 -19.38 0.67 -5.06
CA ASN A 28 -18.49 -0.04 -4.15
C ASN A 28 -18.38 -1.55 -4.42
N ARG A 29 -18.71 -2.02 -5.62
CA ARG A 29 -18.37 -3.39 -6.06
C ARG A 29 -16.86 -3.61 -6.07
N PRO A 30 -16.34 -4.82 -5.79
CA PRO A 30 -14.93 -5.12 -6.01
C PRO A 30 -14.49 -4.71 -7.41
N ARG A 31 -13.32 -4.07 -7.54
CA ARG A 31 -12.76 -3.72 -8.85
C ARG A 31 -12.42 -4.97 -9.64
N THR A 32 -12.69 -4.92 -10.94
CA THR A 32 -12.28 -5.94 -11.91
C THR A 32 -11.78 -5.25 -13.17
N ASP A 33 -10.84 -5.88 -13.87
CA ASP A 33 -10.49 -5.50 -15.22
C ASP A 33 -11.54 -5.97 -16.25
N TYR A 34 -11.25 -5.77 -17.53
CA TYR A 34 -12.15 -6.16 -18.62
C TYR A 34 -12.26 -7.67 -18.83
N ASP A 35 -11.24 -8.43 -18.41
CA ASP A 35 -11.20 -9.89 -18.53
C ASP A 35 -11.78 -10.59 -17.27
N GLY A 36 -12.21 -9.81 -16.28
CA GLY A 36 -12.86 -10.28 -15.06
C GLY A 36 -11.89 -10.63 -13.93
N PHE A 37 -10.60 -10.32 -14.06
CA PHE A 37 -9.65 -10.44 -12.96
C PHE A 37 -9.90 -9.32 -11.95
N GLY A 38 -9.91 -9.69 -10.68
CA GLY A 38 -10.04 -8.73 -9.60
C GLY A 38 -8.82 -7.81 -9.55
N GLU A 39 -9.05 -6.53 -9.28
CA GLU A 39 -7.97 -5.53 -9.11
C GLU A 39 -7.99 -4.98 -7.68
N ILE A 40 -6.80 -4.79 -7.11
CA ILE A 40 -6.59 -4.00 -5.89
C ILE A 40 -5.53 -2.96 -6.22
N THR A 41 -5.87 -1.68 -6.13
CA THR A 41 -4.98 -0.62 -6.59
C THR A 41 -3.74 -0.49 -5.72
N ASP A 42 -2.65 -0.02 -6.32
CA ASP A 42 -1.41 0.28 -5.61
C ASP A 42 -1.63 1.26 -4.45
N VAL A 43 -2.50 2.27 -4.62
CA VAL A 43 -2.84 3.22 -3.57
C VAL A 43 -3.60 2.57 -2.40
N CYS A 44 -4.43 1.55 -2.66
CA CYS A 44 -5.07 0.75 -1.61
C CYS A 44 -4.03 -0.02 -0.79
N LEU A 45 -3.08 -0.68 -1.45
CA LEU A 45 -1.99 -1.40 -0.78
C LEU A 45 -1.09 -0.45 0.00
N LYS A 46 -0.69 0.68 -0.60
CA LYS A 46 0.12 1.70 0.08
C LYS A 46 -0.60 2.32 1.28
N ARG A 47 -1.94 2.40 1.28
CA ARG A 47 -2.72 2.82 2.47
C ARG A 47 -2.53 1.82 3.61
N LYS A 48 -2.70 0.53 3.33
CA LYS A 48 -2.51 -0.53 4.34
C LYS A 48 -1.09 -0.58 4.88
N ILE A 49 -0.09 -0.42 4.00
CA ILE A 49 1.31 -0.34 4.43
C ILE A 49 1.51 0.85 5.38
N ARG A 50 0.98 2.03 5.05
CA ARG A 50 1.05 3.21 5.93
C ARG A 50 0.41 2.95 7.30
N ASP A 51 -0.79 2.38 7.30
CA ASP A 51 -1.53 2.12 8.54
C ASP A 51 -0.75 1.14 9.44
N ARG A 52 -0.16 0.08 8.86
CA ARG A 52 0.70 -0.86 9.61
C ARG A 52 1.99 -0.24 10.11
N LEU A 53 2.64 0.59 9.28
CA LEU A 53 3.84 1.34 9.70
C LEU A 53 3.51 2.29 10.87
N GLN A 54 2.35 2.94 10.83
CA GLN A 54 1.88 3.80 11.90
C GLN A 54 1.61 3.01 13.19
N GLU A 55 1.01 1.83 13.10
CA GLU A 55 0.74 0.96 14.25
C GLU A 55 2.02 0.47 14.95
N VAL A 56 3.12 0.29 14.21
CA VAL A 56 4.44 -0.03 14.80
C VAL A 56 5.24 1.21 15.23
N GLY A 57 4.62 2.39 15.22
CA GLY A 57 5.17 3.63 15.78
C GLY A 57 5.95 4.50 14.79
N GLU A 58 5.92 4.21 13.49
CA GLU A 58 6.57 5.06 12.50
C GLU A 58 5.76 6.34 12.24
N SER A 59 6.49 7.43 11.96
CA SER A 59 5.89 8.72 11.63
C SER A 59 5.39 8.70 10.18
N ILE A 60 4.07 8.87 10.01
CA ILE A 60 3.37 8.82 8.71
C ILE A 60 2.70 10.17 8.43
N PHE A 61 2.90 10.70 7.24
CA PHE A 61 2.29 11.96 6.81
C PHE A 61 0.83 11.77 6.38
N VAL A 62 0.57 10.77 5.52
CA VAL A 62 -0.77 10.55 4.96
C VAL A 62 -1.55 9.56 5.83
N GLN A 63 -2.16 10.07 6.90
CA GLN A 63 -2.99 9.28 7.83
C GLN A 63 -4.48 9.31 7.41
N SER A 64 -5.23 8.26 7.76
CA SER A 64 -6.69 8.25 7.61
C SER A 64 -7.35 9.01 8.75
N ASP A 65 -8.61 9.44 8.59
CA ASP A 65 -9.32 10.15 9.65
C ASP A 65 -9.57 9.28 10.89
N GLU A 66 -9.76 7.98 10.70
CA GLU A 66 -9.99 7.02 11.79
C GLU A 66 -8.71 6.68 12.56
N LYS A 67 -7.56 6.66 11.87
CA LYS A 67 -6.26 6.29 12.46
C LYS A 67 -5.35 7.48 12.75
N LYS A 68 -5.79 8.73 12.56
CA LYS A 68 -4.91 9.89 12.80
C LYS A 68 -4.52 10.00 14.28
N THR A 69 -3.23 10.23 14.53
CA THR A 69 -2.68 10.30 15.90
C THR A 69 -2.31 11.71 16.35
N ASP A 70 -2.48 12.71 15.48
CA ASP A 70 -2.06 14.10 15.71
C ASP A 70 -3.22 15.10 15.74
N GLY A 71 -4.47 14.64 15.59
CA GLY A 71 -5.66 15.50 15.56
C GLY A 71 -5.73 16.46 14.36
N MET A 72 -4.80 16.37 13.41
CA MET A 72 -4.74 17.30 12.27
C MET A 72 -5.88 17.02 11.29
N THR A 73 -6.57 18.07 10.88
CA THR A 73 -7.74 17.99 9.98
C THR A 73 -7.39 17.98 8.50
N SER A 74 -6.13 18.23 8.14
CA SER A 74 -5.67 18.20 6.75
C SER A 74 -4.17 17.95 6.66
N LEU A 75 -3.71 17.51 5.48
CA LEU A 75 -2.28 17.35 5.19
C LEU A 75 -1.50 18.66 5.33
N ARG A 76 -2.12 19.80 4.99
CA ARG A 76 -1.49 21.12 5.14
C ARG A 76 -1.30 21.47 6.61
N ASN A 77 -2.34 21.29 7.42
CA ASN A 77 -2.26 21.56 8.86
C ASN A 77 -1.20 20.68 9.53
N ARG A 78 -1.12 19.41 9.14
CA ARG A 78 -0.07 18.49 9.61
C ARG A 78 1.33 18.92 9.20
N ALA A 79 1.52 19.34 7.96
CA ALA A 79 2.81 19.79 7.47
C ALA A 79 3.28 21.06 8.20
N GLU A 80 2.40 22.04 8.32
CA GLU A 80 2.68 23.37 8.87
C GLU A 80 2.64 23.44 10.40
N SER A 81 2.21 22.38 11.10
CA SER A 81 2.19 22.32 12.57
C SER A 81 3.61 22.39 13.14
N ASP A 82 3.83 23.20 14.16
CA ASP A 82 5.11 23.28 14.88
C ASP A 82 5.28 22.09 15.85
N GLU A 83 4.19 21.49 16.33
CA GLU A 83 4.19 20.37 17.26
C GLU A 83 4.32 19.01 16.54
N PHE A 84 3.50 18.80 15.53
CA PHE A 84 3.41 17.50 14.84
C PHE A 84 4.14 17.49 13.48
N GLY A 85 4.34 18.67 12.89
CA GLY A 85 4.85 18.86 11.54
C GLY A 85 6.30 19.34 11.48
N LEU A 86 6.55 20.26 10.55
CA LEU A 86 7.83 20.91 10.29
C LEU A 86 7.74 22.45 10.34
N GLY A 87 6.59 22.99 10.76
CA GLY A 87 6.33 24.43 10.78
C GLY A 87 6.10 25.05 9.39
N LYS A 88 5.44 26.20 9.37
CA LYS A 88 5.14 26.95 8.13
C LYS A 88 6.37 27.39 7.35
N GLU A 89 7.44 27.73 8.06
CA GLU A 89 8.67 28.25 7.44
C GLU A 89 9.37 27.21 6.54
N THR A 90 9.20 25.91 6.83
CA THR A 90 9.71 24.82 5.98
C THR A 90 9.03 24.80 4.61
N PHE A 91 7.77 25.22 4.54
CA PHE A 91 6.96 25.26 3.31
C PHE A 91 6.84 26.68 2.75
N ASN A 92 7.82 27.54 3.03
CA ASN A 92 7.92 28.88 2.47
C ASN A 92 9.18 28.99 1.60
N SER A 93 9.00 29.18 0.28
CA SER A 93 10.07 29.23 -0.72
C SER A 93 11.09 30.35 -0.51
N LYS A 94 10.73 31.40 0.25
CA LYS A 94 11.64 32.51 0.60
C LYS A 94 12.52 32.20 1.80
N LYS A 95 12.18 31.17 2.58
CA LYS A 95 12.79 30.85 3.87
C LYS A 95 13.60 29.56 3.83
N THR A 96 13.05 28.55 3.16
CA THR A 96 13.67 27.23 3.04
C THR A 96 13.78 26.86 1.57
N ALA A 97 14.96 26.43 1.13
CA ALA A 97 15.14 25.93 -0.23
C ALA A 97 14.30 24.65 -0.44
N PRO A 98 13.69 24.42 -1.63
CA PRO A 98 12.87 23.24 -1.87
C PRO A 98 13.56 21.91 -1.55
N ASP A 99 14.86 21.79 -1.84
CA ASP A 99 15.64 20.58 -1.55
C ASP A 99 15.86 20.36 -0.04
N GLU A 100 16.06 21.44 0.72
CA GLU A 100 16.18 21.36 2.18
C GLU A 100 14.83 21.00 2.81
N ALA A 101 13.73 21.59 2.32
CA ALA A 101 12.38 21.25 2.75
C ALA A 101 12.05 19.78 2.43
N ALA A 102 12.41 19.30 1.24
CA ALA A 102 12.24 17.90 0.85
C ALA A 102 13.01 16.95 1.79
N LYS A 103 14.25 17.30 2.14
CA LYS A 103 15.05 16.53 3.09
C LYS A 103 14.40 16.46 4.47
N LYS A 104 13.95 17.59 5.03
CA LYS A 104 13.22 17.63 6.31
C LYS A 104 11.95 16.78 6.28
N CYS A 105 11.20 16.83 5.17
CA CYS A 105 10.01 15.99 4.97
C CYS A 105 10.35 14.50 4.96
N CYS A 106 11.40 14.11 4.24
CA CYS A 106 11.84 12.71 4.20
C CYS A 106 12.40 12.25 5.55
N GLU A 107 13.08 13.09 6.31
CA GLU A 107 13.55 12.75 7.66
C GLU A 107 12.38 12.54 8.63
N LYS A 108 11.36 13.39 8.56
CA LYS A 108 10.21 13.37 9.47
C LYS A 108 9.24 12.22 9.20
N TRP A 109 8.95 11.88 7.94
CA TRP A 109 7.88 10.93 7.60
C TRP A 109 8.39 9.79 6.72
N LEU A 110 8.19 8.55 7.19
CA LEU A 110 8.65 7.34 6.50
C LEU A 110 7.91 7.14 5.17
N ASP A 111 6.60 7.40 5.11
CA ASP A 111 5.83 7.22 3.87
C ASP A 111 6.21 8.22 2.79
N VAL A 112 6.56 9.45 3.16
CA VAL A 112 7.13 10.45 2.24
C VAL A 112 8.50 10.00 1.75
N ARG A 113 9.36 9.50 2.65
CA ARG A 113 10.69 8.98 2.34
C ARG A 113 10.65 7.77 1.40
N ALA A 114 9.67 6.88 1.58
CA ALA A 114 9.52 5.63 0.85
C ALA A 114 8.73 5.76 -0.45
N PHE A 115 7.55 6.38 -0.43
CA PHE A 115 6.63 6.45 -1.57
C PHE A 115 6.67 7.80 -2.30
N GLY A 116 7.23 8.83 -1.67
CA GLY A 116 7.19 10.20 -2.17
C GLY A 116 5.88 10.91 -1.84
N GLN A 117 5.90 12.22 -1.99
CA GLN A 117 4.75 13.10 -1.81
C GLN A 117 4.97 14.41 -2.57
N VAL A 118 3.90 14.92 -3.19
CA VAL A 118 3.91 16.28 -3.75
C VAL A 118 3.27 17.23 -2.74
N PHE A 119 4.07 18.12 -2.16
CA PHE A 119 3.56 19.20 -1.31
C PHE A 119 3.26 20.41 -2.18
N ALA A 120 2.02 20.52 -2.64
CA ALA A 120 1.52 21.62 -3.47
C ALA A 120 0.56 22.51 -2.67
N PHE A 121 1.11 23.35 -1.79
CA PHE A 121 0.30 24.27 -0.99
C PHE A 121 0.13 25.60 -1.71
N LYS A 122 -1.13 25.96 -1.98
CA LYS A 122 -1.48 27.26 -2.58
C LYS A 122 -1.09 28.39 -1.63
N GLY A 123 -0.33 29.35 -2.14
CA GLY A 123 -0.07 30.64 -1.50
C GLY A 123 -0.89 31.76 -2.15
N THR A 124 -0.90 32.94 -1.54
CA THR A 124 -1.38 34.18 -2.16
C THR A 124 -0.25 34.77 -3.00
N GLY A 125 -0.44 34.91 -4.32
CA GLY A 125 0.59 35.46 -5.22
C GLY A 125 1.73 34.48 -5.52
N THR A 126 2.99 34.92 -5.36
CA THR A 126 4.21 34.12 -5.63
C THR A 126 4.64 33.21 -4.48
N ASP A 127 3.88 33.16 -3.38
CA ASP A 127 4.19 32.39 -2.17
C ASP A 127 3.72 30.92 -2.25
N GLY A 128 3.30 30.45 -3.42
CA GLY A 128 2.96 29.04 -3.63
C GLY A 128 4.21 28.16 -3.57
N VAL A 129 4.12 27.04 -2.85
CA VAL A 129 5.21 26.06 -2.74
C VAL A 129 4.78 24.75 -3.37
N SER A 130 5.64 24.22 -4.24
CA SER A 130 5.52 22.92 -4.86
C SER A 130 6.82 22.15 -4.65
N ILE A 131 6.82 21.18 -3.74
CA ILE A 131 7.97 20.31 -3.45
C ILE A 131 7.63 18.89 -3.93
N PRO A 132 8.17 18.46 -5.09
CA PRO A 132 7.91 17.13 -5.64
C PRO A 132 8.93 16.12 -5.11
N ILE A 133 8.52 15.26 -4.18
CA ILE A 133 9.35 14.17 -3.67
C ILE A 133 8.96 12.87 -4.37
N ARG A 134 9.93 12.18 -4.98
CA ARG A 134 9.75 10.85 -5.56
C ARG A 134 10.41 9.82 -4.66
N GLY A 135 9.63 8.86 -4.17
CA GLY A 135 10.13 7.80 -3.31
C GLY A 135 10.75 6.62 -4.08
N PRO A 136 11.68 5.88 -3.47
CA PRO A 136 12.31 4.72 -4.09
C PRO A 136 11.46 3.46 -4.12
N VAL A 137 10.37 3.39 -3.34
CA VAL A 137 9.52 2.21 -3.21
C VAL A 137 8.32 2.32 -4.15
N THR A 138 8.21 1.36 -5.06
CA THR A 138 7.05 1.20 -5.93
C THR A 138 6.36 -0.13 -5.63
N ILE A 139 5.03 -0.14 -5.78
CA ILE A 139 4.19 -1.33 -5.76
C ILE A 139 3.15 -1.13 -6.86
N GLN A 140 2.87 -2.19 -7.61
CA GLN A 140 1.87 -2.22 -8.67
C GLN A 140 0.48 -2.52 -8.08
N SER A 141 -0.58 -2.28 -8.84
CA SER A 141 -1.88 -2.89 -8.52
C SER A 141 -1.70 -4.41 -8.43
N ALA A 142 -2.39 -5.02 -7.47
CA ALA A 142 -2.49 -6.47 -7.42
C ALA A 142 -3.63 -6.94 -8.32
N PHE A 143 -3.39 -8.01 -9.06
CA PHE A 143 -4.41 -8.68 -9.86
C PHE A 143 -4.62 -10.08 -9.33
N SER A 144 -5.85 -10.57 -9.41
CA SER A 144 -6.11 -11.98 -9.13
C SER A 144 -5.40 -12.86 -10.16
N ILE A 145 -5.07 -14.09 -9.78
CA ILE A 145 -4.48 -15.07 -10.71
C ILE A 145 -5.53 -15.75 -11.61
N GLU A 146 -6.80 -15.59 -11.26
CA GLU A 146 -7.98 -16.13 -11.97
C GLU A 146 -9.10 -15.08 -11.96
N PRO A 147 -10.03 -15.10 -12.94
CA PRO A 147 -11.23 -14.26 -12.91
C PRO A 147 -12.06 -14.47 -11.64
N VAL A 148 -12.60 -13.38 -11.09
CA VAL A 148 -13.28 -13.42 -9.78
C VAL A 148 -14.80 -13.53 -9.90
N SER A 149 -15.41 -14.31 -9.00
CA SER A 149 -16.86 -14.30 -8.77
C SER A 149 -17.22 -13.22 -7.75
N ILE A 150 -18.15 -12.33 -8.13
CA ILE A 150 -18.66 -11.27 -7.24
C ILE A 150 -20.10 -11.56 -6.85
N THR A 151 -20.31 -11.83 -5.56
CA THR A 151 -21.65 -11.96 -4.99
C THR A 151 -22.14 -10.61 -4.47
N SER A 152 -23.37 -10.25 -4.86
CA SER A 152 -24.09 -9.08 -4.36
C SER A 152 -25.26 -9.53 -3.49
N THR A 153 -25.24 -9.17 -2.22
CA THR A 153 -26.29 -9.53 -1.24
C THR A 153 -27.04 -8.29 -0.81
N GLN A 154 -28.37 -8.29 -0.98
CA GLN A 154 -29.22 -7.25 -0.41
C GLN A 154 -29.25 -7.40 1.11
N ILE A 155 -29.06 -6.30 1.81
CA ILE A 155 -29.11 -6.21 3.27
C ILE A 155 -30.14 -5.17 3.67
N THR A 156 -30.74 -5.34 4.84
CA THR A 156 -31.76 -4.44 5.38
C THR A 156 -31.30 -3.92 6.72
N LYS A 157 -31.25 -2.60 6.87
CA LYS A 157 -30.97 -1.93 8.14
C LYS A 157 -32.30 -1.48 8.76
N SER A 158 -32.77 -2.22 9.77
CA SER A 158 -34.03 -1.95 10.46
C SER A 158 -33.85 -0.94 11.60
N VAL A 159 -33.44 0.29 11.28
CA VAL A 159 -33.42 1.42 12.23
C VAL A 159 -33.95 2.68 11.58
N SER A 160 -34.66 3.51 12.35
CA SER A 160 -35.08 4.83 11.90
C SER A 160 -33.89 5.79 11.83
N GLY A 161 -33.52 6.22 10.63
CA GLY A 161 -32.44 7.19 10.43
C GLY A 161 -32.82 8.63 10.83
N GLU A 162 -34.11 8.95 10.80
CA GLU A 162 -34.69 10.25 11.13
C GLU A 162 -36.05 10.06 11.84
N GLY A 163 -36.44 11.01 12.70
CA GLY A 163 -37.72 11.00 13.42
C GLY A 163 -37.60 11.00 14.95
N ASP A 164 -38.70 11.26 15.64
CA ASP A 164 -38.80 11.38 17.11
C ASP A 164 -38.96 10.02 17.83
N GLY A 165 -38.80 8.90 17.12
CA GLY A 165 -38.96 7.55 17.64
C GLY A 165 -40.43 7.12 17.87
N SER A 166 -41.41 7.98 17.58
CA SER A 166 -42.84 7.69 17.79
C SER A 166 -43.47 6.86 16.67
N LYS A 167 -42.84 6.81 15.48
CA LYS A 167 -43.27 6.03 14.32
C LYS A 167 -42.14 5.17 13.78
N LYS A 168 -42.45 3.92 13.43
CA LYS A 168 -41.54 3.02 12.73
C LYS A 168 -41.35 3.54 11.29
N SER A 169 -40.16 4.01 10.94
CA SER A 169 -39.86 4.40 9.56
C SER A 169 -39.66 3.14 8.70
N SER A 170 -39.72 3.28 7.38
CA SER A 170 -39.38 2.20 6.45
C SER A 170 -37.93 1.76 6.65
N ASP A 171 -37.70 0.44 6.65
CA ASP A 171 -36.35 -0.12 6.71
C ASP A 171 -35.53 0.36 5.49
N THR A 172 -34.25 0.68 5.72
CA THR A 172 -33.35 1.09 4.64
C THR A 172 -32.67 -0.13 4.03
N MET A 173 -32.85 -0.36 2.74
CA MET A 173 -32.16 -1.41 2.00
C MET A 173 -30.79 -0.93 1.51
N GLY A 174 -29.79 -1.81 1.60
CA GLY A 174 -28.44 -1.60 1.07
C GLY A 174 -27.94 -2.84 0.34
N MET A 175 -26.77 -2.73 -0.28
CA MET A 175 -26.10 -3.84 -0.96
C MET A 175 -24.72 -4.08 -0.34
N LYS A 176 -24.37 -5.34 -0.16
CA LYS A 176 -23.01 -5.76 0.19
C LYS A 176 -22.44 -6.58 -0.96
N HIS A 177 -21.29 -6.16 -1.46
CA HIS A 177 -20.57 -6.84 -2.53
C HIS A 177 -19.33 -7.51 -1.97
N ARG A 178 -19.01 -8.71 -2.43
CA ARG A 178 -17.80 -9.45 -2.04
C ARG A 178 -17.28 -10.30 -3.19
N VAL A 179 -15.98 -10.52 -3.19
CA VAL A 179 -15.33 -11.60 -3.93
C VAL A 179 -15.51 -12.88 -3.13
N ASP A 180 -15.98 -13.95 -3.77
CA ASP A 180 -16.23 -15.21 -3.08
C ASP A 180 -14.92 -15.88 -2.66
N LYS A 181 -13.97 -16.02 -3.58
CA LYS A 181 -12.61 -16.51 -3.33
C LYS A 181 -11.68 -16.05 -4.45
N ALA A 182 -10.48 -15.58 -4.12
CA ALA A 182 -9.43 -15.30 -5.10
C ALA A 182 -8.05 -15.20 -4.44
N THR A 183 -7.00 -15.53 -5.18
CA THR A 183 -5.60 -15.24 -4.83
C THR A 183 -5.12 -14.08 -5.69
N TYR A 184 -4.49 -13.09 -5.07
CA TYR A 184 -3.96 -11.88 -5.71
C TYR A 184 -2.45 -11.83 -5.62
N VAL A 185 -1.82 -11.23 -6.62
CA VAL A 185 -0.38 -10.99 -6.65
C VAL A 185 -0.10 -9.53 -6.97
N ALA A 186 0.69 -8.87 -6.13
CA ALA A 186 1.22 -7.53 -6.37
C ALA A 186 2.75 -7.60 -6.46
N PHE A 187 3.33 -6.84 -7.39
CA PHE A 187 4.78 -6.73 -7.54
C PHE A 187 5.27 -5.35 -7.13
N GLY A 188 6.46 -5.29 -6.54
CA GLY A 188 7.09 -4.03 -6.15
C GLY A 188 8.60 -4.07 -6.27
N ALA A 189 9.21 -2.89 -6.10
CA ALA A 189 10.64 -2.70 -6.14
C ALA A 189 11.08 -1.55 -5.24
N MET A 190 12.31 -1.62 -4.75
CA MET A 190 12.99 -0.56 -4.00
C MET A 190 14.33 -0.25 -4.69
N THR A 191 14.53 1.02 -5.05
CA THR A 191 15.66 1.44 -5.90
C THR A 191 16.65 2.36 -5.18
N PRO A 192 17.96 2.01 -5.12
CA PRO A 192 18.98 2.83 -4.47
C PRO A 192 19.14 4.23 -5.04
N GLN A 193 18.96 4.42 -6.35
CA GLN A 193 19.13 5.72 -7.01
C GLN A 193 18.21 6.81 -6.45
N LEU A 194 16.95 6.47 -6.15
CA LEU A 194 16.01 7.40 -5.53
C LEU A 194 16.20 7.45 -4.02
N ALA A 195 16.62 6.35 -3.41
CA ALA A 195 16.91 6.27 -1.98
C ALA A 195 18.05 7.21 -1.55
N GLU A 196 19.04 7.44 -2.43
CA GLU A 196 20.11 8.43 -2.22
C GLU A 196 19.56 9.87 -2.12
N LYS A 197 18.42 10.17 -2.76
CA LYS A 197 17.79 11.50 -2.69
C LYS A 197 16.89 11.66 -1.48
N THR A 198 16.16 10.62 -1.09
CA THR A 198 15.22 10.68 0.04
C THR A 198 15.84 10.27 1.37
N GLY A 199 17.03 9.66 1.36
CA GLY A 199 17.66 9.08 2.54
C GLY A 199 17.03 7.77 3.00
N PHE A 200 16.16 7.15 2.19
CA PHE A 200 15.58 5.83 2.47
C PHE A 200 16.69 4.78 2.64
N SER A 201 16.66 4.02 3.73
CA SER A 201 17.74 3.15 4.17
C SER A 201 17.38 1.67 4.10
N ASP A 202 18.37 0.78 4.25
CA ASP A 202 18.10 -0.66 4.40
C ASP A 202 17.22 -0.94 5.64
N ALA A 203 17.38 -0.18 6.72
CA ALA A 203 16.53 -0.30 7.90
C ALA A 203 15.06 0.07 7.61
N ASP A 204 14.82 1.05 6.73
CA ASP A 204 13.47 1.38 6.28
C ASP A 204 12.87 0.27 5.40
N ALA A 205 13.69 -0.36 4.56
CA ALA A 205 13.27 -1.50 3.75
C ALA A 205 12.85 -2.69 4.62
N GLU A 206 13.62 -3.00 5.67
CA GLU A 206 13.29 -4.06 6.63
C GLU A 206 12.01 -3.77 7.41
N LYS A 207 11.75 -2.52 7.80
CA LYS A 207 10.46 -2.13 8.41
C LYS A 207 9.29 -2.40 7.46
N ILE A 208 9.43 -2.03 6.18
CA ILE A 208 8.39 -2.30 5.17
C ILE A 208 8.21 -3.81 4.97
N LYS A 209 9.31 -4.56 4.85
CA LYS A 209 9.30 -6.03 4.74
C LYS A 209 8.53 -6.67 5.91
N ALA A 210 8.80 -6.23 7.13
CA ALA A 210 8.16 -6.74 8.34
C ALA A 210 6.64 -6.46 8.40
N VAL A 211 6.17 -5.30 7.91
CA VAL A 211 4.73 -5.02 7.88
C VAL A 211 4.01 -5.68 6.72
N LEU A 212 4.70 -5.97 5.60
CA LEU A 212 4.10 -6.59 4.42
C LEU A 212 3.54 -7.99 4.71
N VAL A 213 4.19 -8.79 5.55
CA VAL A 213 3.69 -10.12 5.95
C VAL A 213 2.46 -10.07 6.88
N LYS A 214 2.16 -8.89 7.42
CA LYS A 214 1.03 -8.61 8.33
C LYS A 214 0.08 -7.55 7.77
N LEU A 215 0.02 -7.41 6.43
CA LEU A 215 -0.57 -6.23 5.80
C LEU A 215 -2.06 -6.02 6.13
N PHE A 216 -2.80 -7.10 6.35
CA PHE A 216 -4.26 -7.06 6.59
C PHE A 216 -4.64 -7.11 8.07
N GLU A 217 -3.67 -7.30 8.97
CA GLU A 217 -3.91 -7.31 10.41
C GLU A 217 -4.40 -5.93 10.87
N GLY A 218 -5.52 -5.89 11.59
CA GLY A 218 -6.10 -4.62 12.07
C GLY A 218 -6.79 -3.76 10.99
N ASP A 219 -7.11 -4.35 9.83
CA ASP A 219 -7.91 -3.73 8.75
C ASP A 219 -9.34 -4.30 8.65
N ALA A 220 -9.74 -5.12 9.63
CA ALA A 220 -11.05 -5.74 9.64
C ALA A 220 -12.19 -4.73 9.66
N SER A 221 -13.23 -5.02 8.87
CA SER A 221 -14.44 -4.21 8.77
C SER A 221 -15.62 -5.08 8.34
N SER A 222 -16.83 -4.53 8.27
CA SER A 222 -17.95 -5.27 7.70
C SER A 222 -17.68 -5.72 6.26
N ALA A 223 -16.99 -4.92 5.45
CA ALA A 223 -16.66 -5.27 4.07
C ALA A 223 -15.51 -6.29 3.96
N ARG A 224 -14.65 -6.36 5.00
CA ARG A 224 -13.50 -7.26 5.09
C ARG A 224 -13.52 -7.95 6.47
N PRO A 225 -14.38 -8.96 6.65
CA PRO A 225 -14.46 -9.67 7.93
C PRO A 225 -13.09 -10.20 8.40
N GLU A 226 -12.89 -10.33 9.70
CA GLU A 226 -11.64 -10.89 10.23
C GLU A 226 -11.36 -12.28 9.64
N GLY A 227 -10.12 -12.55 9.24
CA GLY A 227 -9.72 -13.79 8.57
C GLY A 227 -10.19 -13.96 7.12
N SER A 228 -10.91 -12.98 6.55
CA SER A 228 -11.34 -13.00 5.14
C SER A 228 -10.25 -12.60 4.15
N MET A 229 -9.18 -11.98 4.64
CA MET A 229 -8.02 -11.57 3.85
C MET A 229 -6.75 -11.91 4.63
N GLY A 230 -5.77 -12.49 3.96
CA GLY A 230 -4.54 -12.92 4.61
C GLY A 230 -3.38 -12.98 3.63
N ILE A 231 -2.20 -12.57 4.08
CA ILE A 231 -0.98 -12.74 3.30
C ILE A 231 -0.68 -14.23 3.23
N SER A 232 -0.50 -14.74 2.02
CA SER A 232 -0.04 -16.10 1.80
C SER A 232 1.48 -16.11 1.92
N HIS A 233 2.15 -15.34 1.07
CA HIS A 233 3.59 -15.27 1.04
C HIS A 233 4.09 -13.88 0.61
N LEU A 234 5.25 -13.50 1.12
CA LEU A 234 6.10 -12.43 0.59
C LEU A 234 7.33 -13.07 -0.05
N VAL A 235 7.55 -12.81 -1.34
CA VAL A 235 8.79 -13.19 -2.03
C VAL A 235 9.69 -11.97 -2.12
N TRP A 236 10.93 -12.09 -1.68
CA TRP A 236 11.86 -10.99 -1.53
C TRP A 236 13.18 -11.27 -2.24
N TRP A 237 13.46 -10.55 -3.33
CA TRP A 237 14.72 -10.65 -4.08
C TRP A 237 15.61 -9.46 -3.75
N GLN A 238 16.60 -9.68 -2.89
CA GLN A 238 17.65 -8.69 -2.64
C GLN A 238 18.82 -8.90 -3.60
N HIS A 239 19.08 -7.90 -4.44
CA HIS A 239 20.20 -7.98 -5.39
C HIS A 239 21.55 -7.81 -4.70
N GLY A 240 22.61 -8.29 -5.35
CA GLY A 240 23.99 -8.05 -4.94
C GLY A 240 24.58 -6.69 -5.35
N SER A 241 23.78 -5.78 -5.92
CA SER A 241 24.27 -4.48 -6.39
C SER A 241 23.22 -3.37 -6.37
N LYS A 242 23.69 -2.11 -6.42
CA LYS A 242 22.84 -0.91 -6.49
C LYS A 242 21.92 -0.87 -7.72
N SER A 243 22.45 -1.28 -8.88
CA SER A 243 21.69 -1.30 -10.14
C SER A 243 20.76 -2.51 -10.26
N GLY A 244 20.96 -3.53 -9.43
CA GLY A 244 20.40 -4.87 -9.62
C GLY A 244 21.20 -5.72 -10.61
N GLN A 245 21.07 -7.03 -10.45
CA GLN A 245 21.61 -8.05 -11.39
C GLN A 245 20.69 -8.27 -12.59
N TYR A 246 19.39 -8.00 -12.42
CA TYR A 246 18.36 -8.20 -13.42
C TYR A 246 17.36 -7.04 -13.40
N SER A 247 16.67 -6.83 -14.53
CA SER A 247 15.56 -5.90 -14.59
C SER A 247 14.40 -6.41 -13.74
N SER A 248 13.62 -5.50 -13.12
CA SER A 248 12.44 -5.87 -12.35
C SER A 248 11.44 -6.68 -13.17
N ALA A 249 11.29 -6.36 -14.46
CA ALA A 249 10.47 -7.15 -15.39
C ALA A 249 10.90 -8.62 -15.43
N LYS A 250 12.20 -8.91 -15.52
CA LYS A 250 12.72 -10.28 -15.54
C LYS A 250 12.56 -10.98 -14.19
N VAL A 251 12.77 -10.25 -13.08
CA VAL A 251 12.55 -10.80 -11.73
C VAL A 251 11.08 -11.16 -11.53
N HIS A 252 10.17 -10.23 -11.81
CA HIS A 252 8.73 -10.45 -11.65
C HIS A 252 8.21 -11.54 -12.59
N GLN A 253 8.77 -11.65 -13.80
CA GLN A 253 8.41 -12.72 -14.74
C GLN A 253 8.68 -14.12 -14.18
N SER A 254 9.72 -14.30 -13.34
CA SER A 254 10.01 -15.62 -12.74
C SER A 254 8.83 -16.18 -11.92
N LEU A 255 8.14 -15.32 -11.17
CA LEU A 255 6.94 -15.72 -10.43
C LEU A 255 5.70 -15.80 -11.34
N ARG A 256 5.60 -14.95 -12.37
CA ARG A 256 4.51 -15.07 -13.36
C ARG A 256 4.57 -16.40 -14.09
N ASP A 257 5.74 -16.80 -14.56
CA ASP A 257 5.96 -18.10 -15.23
C ASP A 257 5.61 -19.28 -14.30
N HIS A 258 5.91 -19.16 -13.01
CA HIS A 258 5.53 -20.17 -12.01
C HIS A 258 4.00 -20.30 -11.90
N ILE A 259 3.29 -19.17 -11.83
CA ILE A 259 1.82 -19.13 -11.75
C ILE A 259 1.18 -19.62 -13.05
N GLU A 260 1.68 -19.18 -14.21
CA GLU A 260 1.16 -19.57 -15.54
C GLU A 260 1.31 -21.08 -15.80
N LYS A 261 2.33 -21.71 -15.22
CA LYS A 261 2.50 -23.18 -15.24
C LYS A 261 1.53 -23.92 -14.32
N GLY A 262 0.73 -23.21 -13.53
CA GLY A 262 -0.21 -23.81 -12.56
C GLY A 262 0.49 -24.51 -11.40
N LEU A 263 1.70 -24.07 -11.04
CA LEU A 263 2.44 -24.66 -9.93
C LEU A 263 1.83 -24.24 -8.57
N PRO A 264 1.92 -25.09 -7.54
CA PRO A 264 1.42 -24.76 -6.21
C PRO A 264 2.12 -23.53 -5.60
N LEU A 265 1.36 -22.65 -4.95
CA LEU A 265 1.89 -21.46 -4.27
C LEU A 265 2.26 -21.74 -2.81
N GLU A 266 2.81 -22.92 -2.53
CA GLU A 266 3.34 -23.30 -1.22
C GLU A 266 4.84 -23.02 -1.15
N THR A 267 5.37 -22.80 0.06
CA THR A 267 6.77 -22.43 0.30
C THR A 267 7.77 -23.32 -0.44
N ALA A 268 7.58 -24.65 -0.42
CA ALA A 268 8.49 -25.59 -1.10
C ALA A 268 8.51 -25.39 -2.62
N ALA A 269 7.32 -25.36 -3.26
CA ALA A 269 7.21 -25.21 -4.69
C ALA A 269 7.68 -23.82 -5.18
N LEU A 270 7.42 -22.76 -4.41
CA LEU A 270 7.96 -21.43 -4.67
C LEU A 270 9.49 -21.41 -4.60
N ASN A 271 10.08 -21.99 -3.56
CA ASN A 271 11.53 -22.08 -3.42
C ASN A 271 12.18 -22.85 -4.56
N ASP A 272 11.70 -24.06 -4.86
CA ASP A 272 12.26 -24.92 -5.91
C ASP A 272 12.23 -24.23 -7.29
N SER A 273 11.10 -23.59 -7.60
CA SER A 273 10.92 -22.91 -8.88
C SER A 273 11.70 -21.61 -9.00
N LEU A 274 11.86 -20.84 -7.92
CA LEU A 274 12.42 -19.48 -7.99
C LEU A 274 13.93 -19.43 -7.74
N ILE A 275 14.50 -20.33 -6.91
CA ILE A 275 15.95 -20.42 -6.68
C ILE A 275 16.70 -20.67 -8.00
N SER A 276 16.14 -21.53 -8.85
CA SER A 276 16.75 -21.90 -10.13
C SER A 276 16.40 -20.93 -11.27
N ALA A 277 15.49 -19.98 -11.06
CA ALA A 277 14.99 -19.11 -12.13
C ALA A 277 16.02 -18.05 -12.56
N LEU A 278 16.80 -17.52 -11.62
CA LEU A 278 17.74 -16.42 -11.85
C LEU A 278 19.08 -16.69 -11.17
N GLN A 279 20.09 -16.97 -11.99
CA GLN A 279 21.43 -17.32 -11.51
C GLN A 279 22.02 -16.24 -10.59
N GLY A 280 22.31 -16.60 -9.35
CA GLY A 280 22.92 -15.72 -8.36
C GLY A 280 21.97 -14.67 -7.76
N LEU A 281 20.66 -14.76 -8.01
CA LEU A 281 19.64 -13.97 -7.31
C LEU A 281 18.62 -14.93 -6.67
N GLU A 282 18.93 -15.35 -5.46
CA GLU A 282 18.07 -16.24 -4.67
C GLU A 282 17.04 -15.42 -3.89
N PRO A 283 15.72 -15.69 -4.06
CA PRO A 283 14.72 -15.04 -3.24
C PRO A 283 14.64 -15.65 -1.85
N GLU A 284 14.27 -14.81 -0.89
CA GLU A 284 13.71 -15.25 0.38
C GLU A 284 12.18 -15.36 0.24
N VAL A 285 11.64 -16.56 0.46
CA VAL A 285 10.19 -16.81 0.49
C VAL A 285 9.75 -16.85 1.95
N ILE A 286 8.85 -15.95 2.32
CA ILE A 286 8.41 -15.72 3.70
C ILE A 286 6.91 -15.97 3.78
N GLU A 287 6.49 -16.85 4.68
CA GLU A 287 5.07 -17.09 4.93
C GLU A 287 4.41 -15.86 5.59
N GLY A 288 3.12 -15.67 5.32
CA GLY A 288 2.31 -14.69 6.03
C GLY A 288 2.20 -14.99 7.53
N PHE A 289 1.75 -14.00 8.29
CA PHE A 289 1.51 -14.12 9.73
C PHE A 289 0.34 -15.05 10.08
#